data_AF-A0A831V583-F1
#
_entry.id   AF-A0A831V583-F1
#
_cell.length_a   1.000
_cell.length_b   1.000
_cell.length_c   1.000
_cell.angle_alpha   90.00
_cell.angle_beta   90.00
_cell.angle_gamma   90.00
#
_symmetry.space_group_name_H-M   'P 1'
#
loop_
_entity.id
_entity.type
_entity.pdbx_description
1 polymer ?
#
loop_
_entity_poly.entity_id
_entity_poly.type
_entity_poly.pdbx_seq_one_letter_code
_entity_poly.pdbx_strand_id
1 'polypeptide(L)'
;MARKVFIAATGQNSGKTTTSLSLMYMARKKYDRVGFIKPLGPKPTVAANGMIADKDAALMAEVFGLEDDLLLMSPLVLMPG
;
A
#
# COMPACT_ATOMS: atom_id res chain seq x y z
N MET A 1 12.96 2.47 16.73
CA MET A 1 11.98 1.42 16.35
C MET A 1 10.77 2.11 15.71
N ALA A 2 10.24 1.62 14.58
CA ALA A 2 9.10 2.24 13.89
C ALA A 2 7.77 1.88 14.57
N ARG A 3 6.83 2.84 14.66
CA ARG A 3 5.45 2.61 15.11
C ARG A 3 4.66 1.93 14.00
N LYS A 4 3.83 0.95 14.33
CA LYS A 4 3.07 0.14 13.35
C LYS A 4 1.57 0.26 13.63
N VAL A 5 0.80 0.50 12.58
CA VAL A 5 -0.67 0.49 12.62
C VAL A 5 -1.14 -0.58 11.65
N PHE A 6 -1.82 -1.60 12.17
CA PHE A 6 -2.37 -2.69 11.36
C PHE A 6 -3.82 -2.39 11.03
N ILE A 7 -4.17 -2.47 9.74
CA ILE A 7 -5.52 -2.17 9.25
C ILE A 7 -6.13 -3.46 8.71
N ALA A 8 -7.13 -3.97 9.42
CA ALA A 8 -7.92 -5.13 9.03
C ALA A 8 -9.33 -4.71 8.61
N ALA A 9 -10.08 -5.63 7.99
CA ALA A 9 -11.48 -5.42 7.63
C ALA A 9 -12.28 -6.68 7.92
N THR A 10 -13.55 -6.52 8.29
CA THR A 10 -14.49 -7.62 8.55
C THR A 10 -15.07 -8.22 7.27
N GLY A 11 -14.81 -7.61 6.11
CA GLY A 11 -15.26 -8.08 4.82
C GLY A 11 -14.48 -7.48 3.65
N GLN A 12 -14.86 -7.88 2.44
CA GLN A 12 -14.38 -7.25 1.21
C GLN A 12 -15.05 -5.89 1.01
N ASN A 13 -14.34 -4.95 0.37
CA ASN A 13 -14.84 -3.60 0.03
C ASN A 13 -15.32 -2.75 1.23
N SER A 14 -14.97 -3.09 2.46
CA SER A 14 -15.36 -2.36 3.68
C SER A 14 -14.56 -1.07 3.94
N GLY A 15 -14.06 -0.40 2.89
CA GLY A 15 -13.36 0.89 3.03
C GLY A 15 -11.90 0.85 3.48
N LYS A 16 -11.29 -0.33 3.67
CA LYS A 16 -9.89 -0.47 4.14
C LYS A 16 -8.88 0.38 3.34
N THR A 17 -8.96 0.36 2.02
CA THR A 17 -8.04 1.11 1.15
C THR A 17 -8.23 2.61 1.35
N THR A 18 -9.48 3.10 1.36
CA THR A 18 -9.80 4.50 1.66
C THR A 18 -9.32 4.93 3.03
N THR A 19 -9.57 4.13 4.08
CA THR A 19 -9.09 4.41 5.44
C THR A 19 -7.56 4.46 5.49
N SER A 20 -6.88 3.55 4.79
CA SER A 20 -5.41 3.53 4.71
C SER A 20 -4.88 4.80 4.02
N LEU A 21 -5.52 5.24 2.93
CA LEU A 21 -5.15 6.48 2.21
C LEU A 21 -5.28 7.69 3.15
N SER A 22 -6.42 7.81 3.84
CA SER A 22 -6.67 8.93 4.77
C SER A 22 -5.67 8.93 5.93
N LEU A 23 -5.38 7.75 6.52
CA LEU A 23 -4.40 7.64 7.59
C LEU A 23 -2.99 8.01 7.11
N MET A 24 -2.57 7.53 5.94
CA MET A 24 -1.27 7.86 5.35
C MET A 24 -1.16 9.36 5.07
N TYR A 25 -2.19 9.97 4.46
CA TYR A 25 -2.25 11.40 4.19
C TYR A 25 -2.12 12.24 5.46
N MET A 26 -2.90 11.90 6.50
CA MET A 26 -2.85 12.63 7.78
C MET A 26 -1.54 12.39 8.53
N ALA A 27 -0.99 11.18 8.49
CA ALA A 27 0.28 10.87 9.13
C ALA A 27 1.44 11.64 8.50
N ARG A 28 1.50 11.77 7.17
CA ARG A 28 2.54 12.54 6.47
C ARG A 28 2.50 14.04 6.77
N LYS A 29 1.35 14.58 7.22
CA LYS A 29 1.27 15.96 7.73
C LYS A 29 1.89 16.13 9.11
N LYS A 30 2.08 15.04 9.86
CA LYS A 30 2.49 15.08 11.28
C LYS A 30 3.88 14.48 11.52
N TYR A 31 4.31 13.53 10.71
CA TYR A 31 5.54 12.77 10.91
C TYR A 31 6.40 12.75 9.64
N ASP A 32 7.71 12.88 9.81
CA ASP A 32 8.66 12.94 8.70
C ASP A 32 8.85 11.62 7.95
N ARG A 33 8.62 10.48 8.63
CA ARG A 33 8.81 9.13 8.07
C ARG A 33 7.55 8.30 8.23
N VAL A 34 6.81 8.18 7.13
CA VAL A 34 5.60 7.37 7.05
C VAL A 34 5.69 6.53 5.79
N GLY A 35 5.39 5.24 5.90
CA GLY A 35 5.35 4.31 4.79
C GLY A 35 4.11 3.44 4.86
N PHE A 36 3.84 2.75 3.75
CA PHE A 36 2.74 1.80 3.62
C PHE A 36 3.31 0.45 3.17
N ILE A 37 2.74 -0.65 3.65
CA ILE A 37 3.11 -2.00 3.19
C ILE A 37 1.87 -2.86 3.05
N LYS A 38 1.80 -3.57 1.93
CA LYS A 38 0.91 -4.68 1.65
C LYS A 38 1.78 -5.94 1.49
N PRO A 39 2.12 -6.62 2.61
CA PRO A 39 3.15 -7.65 2.58
C PRO A 39 2.75 -8.87 1.76
N LEU A 40 1.44 -9.14 1.62
CA LEU A 40 0.87 -10.17 0.76
C LEU A 40 -0.25 -9.54 -0.07
N GLY A 41 -0.04 -9.52 -1.38
CA GLY A 41 -0.92 -8.89 -2.36
C GLY A 41 -1.69 -9.88 -3.22
N PRO A 42 -2.98 -10.12 -2.98
CA PRO A 42 -3.78 -11.04 -3.80
C PRO A 42 -4.29 -10.43 -5.11
N LYS A 43 -4.06 -9.13 -5.36
CA LYS A 43 -4.61 -8.41 -6.52
C LYS A 43 -3.47 -7.86 -7.40
N PRO A 44 -2.84 -8.70 -8.24
CA PRO A 44 -1.75 -8.26 -9.11
C PRO A 44 -2.21 -7.19 -10.09
N THR A 45 -1.36 -6.20 -10.31
CA THR A 45 -1.49 -5.17 -11.34
C THR A 45 -0.11 -4.80 -11.87
N VAL A 46 -0.04 -4.23 -13.07
CA VAL A 46 1.15 -3.53 -13.56
C VAL A 46 1.06 -2.09 -13.09
N ALA A 47 2.04 -1.62 -12.33
CA ALA A 47 2.15 -0.25 -11.86
C ALA A 47 2.69 0.68 -12.97
N ALA A 48 2.64 1.99 -12.74
CA ALA A 48 3.09 3.00 -13.70
C ALA A 48 4.59 2.85 -14.09
N ASN A 49 5.42 2.34 -13.19
CA ASN A 49 6.83 2.04 -13.42
C ASN A 49 7.06 0.65 -14.08
N GLY A 50 6.01 -0.02 -14.55
CA GLY A 50 6.07 -1.33 -15.22
C GLY A 50 6.20 -2.54 -14.29
N MET A 51 6.25 -2.32 -12.97
CA MET A 51 6.42 -3.39 -11.99
C MET A 51 5.11 -4.10 -11.67
N ILE A 52 5.17 -5.41 -11.41
CA ILE A 52 4.04 -6.16 -10.88
C ILE A 52 3.95 -5.92 -9.36
N ALA A 53 2.82 -5.40 -8.91
CA ALA A 53 2.55 -5.11 -7.50
C ALA A 53 1.10 -5.43 -7.13
N ASP A 54 0.77 -5.43 -5.83
CA ASP A 54 -0.63 -5.40 -5.41
C ASP A 54 -1.29 -4.07 -5.79
N LYS A 55 -2.55 -4.12 -6.23
CA LYS A 55 -3.34 -2.95 -6.59
C LYS A 55 -3.38 -1.88 -5.48
N ASP A 56 -3.47 -2.27 -4.20
CA ASP A 56 -3.50 -1.29 -3.11
C ASP A 56 -2.12 -0.62 -2.94
N ALA A 57 -1.02 -1.37 -3.12
CA ALA A 57 0.33 -0.83 -3.00
C ALA A 57 0.69 0.09 -4.17
N ALA A 58 0.33 -0.29 -5.41
CA ALA A 58 0.51 0.55 -6.59
C ALA A 58 -0.24 1.88 -6.45
N LEU A 59 -1.50 1.84 -6.01
CA LEU A 59 -2.30 3.03 -5.73
C LEU A 59 -1.65 3.93 -4.68
N MET A 60 -1.13 3.36 -3.58
CA MET A 60 -0.46 4.12 -2.54
C MET A 60 0.83 4.76 -3.04
N ALA A 61 1.60 4.06 -3.86
CA ALA A 61 2.83 4.57 -4.43
C ALA A 61 2.54 5.79 -5.32
N GLU A 62 1.58 5.67 -6.24
CA GLU A 62 1.18 6.74 -7.16
C GLU A 62 0.62 7.98 -6.42
N VAL A 63 -0.25 7.78 -5.43
CA VAL A 63 -0.87 8.90 -4.69
C VAL A 63 0.14 9.68 -3.85
N PHE A 64 1.20 9.03 -3.38
CA PHE A 64 2.17 9.63 -2.44
C PHE A 64 3.58 9.82 -3.01
N GLY A 65 3.81 9.55 -4.29
CA GLY A 65 5.11 9.65 -4.95
C GLY A 65 6.14 8.70 -4.35
N LEU A 66 5.78 7.42 -4.17
CA LEU A 66 6.61 6.36 -3.57
C LEU A 66 6.87 5.19 -4.54
N GLU A 67 6.88 5.44 -5.85
CA GLU A 67 7.04 4.43 -6.89
C GLU A 67 8.38 3.70 -6.80
N ASP A 68 9.45 4.39 -6.39
CA ASP A 68 10.78 3.81 -6.18
C ASP A 68 10.79 2.81 -4.99
N ASP A 69 9.87 2.98 -4.04
CA ASP A 69 9.73 2.12 -2.86
C ASP A 69 8.79 0.93 -3.10
N LEU A 70 8.19 0.80 -4.29
CA LEU A 70 7.09 -0.14 -4.54
C LEU A 70 7.44 -1.61 -4.23
N LEU A 71 8.70 -2.03 -4.44
CA LEU A 71 9.19 -3.36 -4.05
C LEU A 71 9.12 -3.61 -2.55
N LEU A 72 9.42 -2.58 -1.75
CA LEU A 72 9.35 -2.65 -0.29
C LEU A 72 7.90 -2.63 0.19
N MET A 73 7.02 -1.95 -0.55
CA MET A 73 5.59 -1.85 -0.26
C MET A 73 4.82 -3.13 -0.60
N SER A 74 5.22 -3.86 -1.64
CA SER A 74 4.53 -5.05 -2.16
C SER A 74 5.48 -6.23 -2.41
N PRO A 75 6.15 -6.76 -1.37
CA PRO A 75 7.22 -7.74 -1.53
C PRO A 75 6.76 -9.11 -2.04
N LEU A 76 5.49 -9.48 -1.83
CA LEU A 76 4.92 -10.74 -2.31
C LEU A 76 3.55 -10.49 -2.95
N VAL A 77 3.47 -10.74 -4.24
CA VAL A 77 2.23 -10.67 -5.04
C VAL A 77 1.83 -12.08 -5.43
N LEU A 78 0.58 -12.45 -5.18
CA LEU A 78 0.02 -13.72 -5.62
C LEU A 78 -0.39 -13.59 -7.09
N MET A 79 0.29 -14.35 -7.94
CA MET A 79 -0.06 -14.46 -9.35
C MET A 79 -1.24 -15.44 -9.51
N PRO A 80 -2.10 -15.25 -10.53
CA PRO A 80 -3.06 -16.27 -10.90
C PRO A 80 -2.33 -17.57 -11.27
N GLY A 81 -2.91 -18.71 -10.89
CA GLY A 81 -2.46 -20.03 -11.34
C GLY A 81 -2.86 -20.33 -12.78
#